data_AF-A0A8H2XVI7-F1
#
_entry.id   AF-A0A8H2XVI7-F1
#
_cell.length_a   1.000
_cell.length_b   1.000
_cell.length_c   1.000
_cell.angle_alpha   90.00
_cell.angle_beta   90.00
_cell.angle_gamma   90.00
#
_symmetry.space_group_name_H-M   'P 1'
#
loop_
_entity.id
_entity.type
_entity.pdbx_description
1 polymer ?
#
loop_
_entity_poly.entity_id
_entity_poly.type
_entity_poly.pdbx_seq_one_letter_code
_entity_poly.pdbx_strand_id
1 'polypeptide(L)'
;MSDLSYSPEPAASSSRKLTVDPYATAKGYMEAVLADPESFNLPEDDQEVREMFALIAQYAKSLEGSVAVAGQTGRDARPPKAPEQIEAEVSRIKTLINRGIKKLMTWKPNCKYGRARYAFDGVCPDPRVFGAVFGLNGPPTWRAKKYTYAEFETHVGEVEGRARYSRLVLTSDVNVRYNPETGEFKVSGSYGDLQWRYTQRDLQLQQSMRTSVNMGGGLVDQDDSE
;
A
#
# COMPACT_ATOMS: atom_id res chain seq x y z
N MET A 1 -21.04 -9.54 59.44
CA MET A 1 -20.19 -9.72 58.25
C MET A 1 -21.13 -9.64 57.06
N SER A 2 -21.08 -8.52 56.36
CA SER A 2 -22.03 -8.15 55.31
C SER A 2 -21.49 -8.63 53.97
N ASP A 3 -22.16 -9.61 53.35
CA ASP A 3 -21.83 -10.08 52.00
C ASP A 3 -22.40 -9.10 50.96
N LEU A 4 -21.48 -8.42 50.27
CA LEU A 4 -21.71 -7.56 49.13
C LEU A 4 -21.95 -8.43 47.87
N SER A 5 -23.20 -8.56 47.45
CA SER A 5 -23.55 -9.12 46.15
C SER A 5 -23.24 -8.12 45.04
N TYR A 6 -22.16 -8.35 44.30
CA TYR A 6 -21.80 -7.63 43.07
C TYR A 6 -22.70 -8.07 41.92
N SER A 7 -23.55 -7.15 41.44
CA SER A 7 -24.40 -7.32 40.26
C SER A 7 -23.76 -6.57 39.09
N PRO A 8 -23.36 -7.21 37.98
CA PRO A 8 -22.77 -6.49 36.85
C PRO A 8 -23.86 -5.84 35.98
N GLU A 9 -23.76 -4.53 35.79
CA GLU A 9 -24.55 -3.75 34.84
C GLU A 9 -24.35 -4.22 33.38
N PRO A 10 -25.40 -4.20 32.54
CA PRO A 10 -25.27 -4.53 31.12
C PRO A 10 -24.55 -3.42 30.36
N ALA A 11 -23.47 -3.80 29.67
CA ALA A 11 -22.67 -2.92 28.81
C ALA A 11 -23.51 -2.32 27.67
N ALA A 12 -23.41 -1.00 27.52
CA ALA A 12 -24.05 -0.21 26.48
C ALA A 12 -23.72 -0.72 25.07
N SER A 13 -24.77 -1.06 24.31
CA SER A 13 -24.68 -1.39 22.88
C SER A 13 -24.28 -0.16 22.07
N SER A 14 -23.08 -0.20 21.48
CA SER A 14 -22.62 0.78 20.51
C SER A 14 -23.55 0.82 19.29
N SER A 15 -24.22 1.95 19.11
CA SER A 15 -25.10 2.22 17.97
C SER A 15 -24.29 2.29 16.67
N ARG A 16 -24.60 1.40 15.74
CA ARG A 16 -24.08 1.47 14.35
C ARG A 16 -24.69 2.71 13.70
N LYS A 17 -23.88 3.75 13.48
CA LYS A 17 -24.22 4.82 12.55
C LYS A 17 -24.36 4.19 11.16
N LEU A 18 -25.58 4.08 10.66
CA LEU A 18 -25.85 3.78 9.25
C LEU A 18 -25.27 4.95 8.43
N THR A 19 -24.14 4.69 7.78
CA THR A 19 -23.62 5.56 6.73
C THR A 19 -24.60 5.56 5.58
N VAL A 20 -25.24 6.71 5.33
CA VAL A 20 -26.09 6.95 4.16
C VAL A 20 -25.22 6.74 2.91
N ASP A 21 -25.69 5.90 1.99
CA ASP A 21 -24.99 5.61 0.74
C ASP A 21 -24.99 6.87 -0.14
N PRO A 22 -23.83 7.47 -0.45
CA PRO A 22 -23.75 8.71 -1.23
C PRO A 22 -24.22 8.54 -2.68
N TYR A 23 -24.40 7.30 -3.16
CA TYR A 23 -24.85 6.99 -4.52
C TYR A 23 -26.25 6.35 -4.58
N ALA A 24 -27.03 6.41 -3.49
CA ALA A 24 -28.37 5.81 -3.43
C ALA A 24 -29.28 6.30 -4.57
N THR A 25 -29.24 7.60 -4.88
CA THR A 25 -30.03 8.21 -5.96
C THR A 25 -29.62 7.71 -7.34
N ALA A 26 -28.31 7.61 -7.59
CA ALA A 26 -27.78 7.10 -8.87
C ALA A 26 -28.16 5.61 -9.07
N LYS A 27 -28.13 4.81 -8.01
CA LYS A 27 -28.60 3.43 -8.03
C LYS A 27 -30.09 3.33 -8.35
N GLY A 28 -30.91 4.19 -7.72
CA GLY A 28 -32.34 4.24 -7.99
C GLY A 28 -32.65 4.53 -9.46
N TYR A 29 -31.93 5.46 -10.09
CA TYR A 29 -32.09 5.72 -11.53
C TYR A 29 -31.68 4.52 -12.39
N MET A 30 -30.55 3.87 -12.10
CA MET A 30 -30.13 2.69 -12.86
C MET A 30 -31.09 1.50 -12.67
N GLU A 31 -31.60 1.27 -11.45
CA GLU A 31 -32.60 0.23 -11.19
C GLU A 31 -33.91 0.50 -11.91
N ALA A 32 -34.37 1.77 -11.94
CA ALA A 32 -35.56 2.16 -12.69
C ALA A 32 -35.39 1.95 -14.20
N VAL A 33 -34.24 2.35 -14.77
CA VAL A 33 -33.92 2.14 -16.19
C VAL A 33 -33.80 0.66 -16.55
N LEU A 34 -33.24 -0.16 -15.66
CA LEU A 34 -33.10 -1.61 -15.88
C LEU A 34 -34.40 -2.38 -15.69
N ALA A 35 -35.28 -1.92 -14.80
CA ALA A 35 -36.57 -2.56 -14.53
C ALA A 35 -37.55 -2.34 -15.69
N ASP A 36 -37.58 -1.13 -16.27
CA ASP A 36 -38.42 -0.83 -17.42
C ASP A 36 -37.82 0.31 -18.27
N PRO A 37 -37.04 -0.02 -19.32
CA PRO A 37 -36.33 0.96 -20.11
C PRO A 37 -37.25 1.81 -21.00
N GLU A 38 -38.44 1.30 -21.35
CA GLU A 38 -39.37 2.03 -22.23
C GLU A 38 -40.33 2.93 -21.46
N SER A 39 -40.59 2.65 -20.18
CA SER A 39 -41.42 3.51 -19.32
C SER A 39 -40.62 4.55 -18.52
N PHE A 40 -39.29 4.60 -18.68
CA PHE A 40 -38.45 5.52 -17.92
C PHE A 40 -38.62 6.95 -18.42
N ASN A 41 -39.15 7.81 -17.55
CA ASN A 41 -39.32 9.22 -17.87
C ASN A 41 -38.03 9.98 -17.53
N LEU A 42 -37.46 10.62 -18.56
CA LEU A 42 -36.41 11.59 -18.38
C LEU A 42 -36.99 12.81 -17.64
N PRO A 43 -36.22 13.44 -16.72
CA PRO A 43 -36.58 14.74 -16.19
C PRO A 43 -36.86 15.74 -17.32
N GLU A 44 -37.89 16.58 -17.15
CA GLU A 44 -38.30 17.55 -18.18
C GLU A 44 -37.32 18.72 -18.29
N ASP A 45 -36.50 18.94 -17.26
CA ASP A 45 -35.52 20.02 -17.20
C ASP A 45 -34.13 19.56 -17.63
N ASP A 46 -33.54 20.30 -18.57
CA ASP A 46 -32.20 20.02 -19.13
C ASP A 46 -31.10 20.02 -18.05
N GLN A 47 -31.26 20.80 -16.98
CA GLN A 47 -30.28 20.85 -15.90
C GLN A 47 -30.40 19.61 -15.01
N GLU A 48 -31.60 19.16 -14.68
CA GLU A 48 -31.84 17.89 -13.96
C GLU A 48 -31.34 16.67 -14.75
N VAL A 49 -31.51 16.66 -16.09
CA VAL A 49 -30.96 15.61 -16.96
C VAL A 49 -29.43 15.56 -16.87
N ARG A 50 -28.76 16.72 -16.93
CA ARG A 50 -27.29 16.80 -16.81
C ARG A 50 -26.80 16.34 -15.44
N GLU A 51 -27.51 16.70 -14.38
CA GLU A 51 -27.19 16.28 -13.01
C GLU A 51 -27.37 14.76 -12.83
N MET A 52 -28.44 14.20 -13.39
CA MET A 52 -28.68 12.75 -13.40
C MET A 52 -27.56 11.99 -14.13
N PHE A 53 -27.18 12.42 -15.35
CA PHE A 53 -26.07 11.80 -16.08
C PHE A 53 -24.73 11.98 -15.37
N ALA A 54 -24.48 13.15 -14.76
CA ALA A 54 -23.27 13.38 -13.98
C ALA A 54 -23.20 12.46 -12.75
N LEU A 55 -24.32 12.26 -12.04
CA LEU A 55 -24.45 11.33 -10.93
C LEU A 55 -24.18 9.88 -11.36
N ILE A 56 -24.77 9.45 -12.48
CA ILE A 56 -24.55 8.11 -13.04
C ILE A 56 -23.08 7.94 -13.47
N ALA A 57 -22.47 8.94 -14.11
CA ALA A 57 -21.07 8.90 -14.51
C ALA A 57 -20.12 8.85 -13.30
N GLN A 58 -20.41 9.62 -12.24
CA GLN A 58 -19.66 9.56 -10.98
C GLN A 58 -19.81 8.21 -10.30
N TYR A 59 -21.02 7.64 -10.30
CA TYR A 59 -21.28 6.30 -9.77
C TYR A 59 -20.55 5.23 -10.59
N ALA A 60 -20.64 5.26 -11.93
CA ALA A 60 -19.91 4.35 -12.82
C ALA A 60 -18.40 4.42 -12.60
N LYS A 61 -17.83 5.62 -12.50
CA LYS A 61 -16.41 5.84 -12.17
C LYS A 61 -16.05 5.28 -10.79
N SER A 62 -16.94 5.39 -9.80
CA SER A 62 -16.74 4.78 -8.47
C SER A 62 -16.74 3.24 -8.53
N LEU A 63 -17.42 2.65 -9.51
CA LEU A 63 -17.50 1.22 -9.75
C LEU A 63 -16.33 0.65 -10.56
N GLU A 64 -15.58 1.45 -11.32
CA GLU A 64 -14.45 0.96 -12.13
C GLU A 64 -13.41 0.22 -11.28
N GLY A 65 -13.11 0.72 -10.08
CA GLY A 65 -12.25 0.00 -9.13
C GLY A 65 -12.89 -1.30 -8.61
N SER A 66 -14.22 -1.35 -8.53
CA SER A 66 -15.01 -2.49 -8.02
C SER A 66 -15.09 -3.64 -8.99
N VAL A 67 -15.29 -3.32 -10.26
CA VAL A 67 -15.31 -4.31 -11.34
C VAL A 67 -13.91 -4.90 -11.55
N ALA A 68 -12.84 -4.11 -11.43
CA ALA A 68 -11.46 -4.61 -11.52
C ALA A 68 -11.11 -5.64 -10.41
N VAL A 69 -11.67 -5.46 -9.21
CA VAL A 69 -11.50 -6.42 -8.10
C VAL A 69 -12.36 -7.67 -8.28
N ALA A 70 -13.62 -7.51 -8.69
CA ALA A 70 -14.51 -8.63 -8.97
C ALA A 70 -13.97 -9.53 -10.10
N GLY A 71 -13.41 -8.92 -11.15
CA GLY A 71 -12.80 -9.64 -12.28
C GLY A 71 -11.52 -10.41 -11.91
N GLN A 72 -10.80 -10.03 -10.85
CA GLN A 72 -9.61 -10.74 -10.38
C GLN A 72 -9.88 -11.78 -9.30
N THR A 73 -10.96 -11.64 -8.52
CA THR A 73 -11.21 -12.44 -7.31
C THR A 73 -12.43 -13.36 -7.41
N GLY A 74 -13.26 -13.23 -8.45
CA GLY A 74 -14.46 -14.06 -8.63
C GLY A 74 -15.50 -13.91 -7.51
N ARG A 75 -15.36 -12.89 -6.66
CA ARG A 75 -16.27 -12.56 -5.55
C ARG A 75 -16.92 -11.21 -5.79
N ASP A 76 -18.17 -11.09 -5.34
CA ASP A 76 -18.94 -9.85 -5.42
C ASP A 76 -18.16 -8.68 -4.84
N ALA A 77 -18.12 -7.58 -5.59
CA ALA A 77 -17.44 -6.38 -5.19
C ALA A 77 -18.06 -5.85 -3.89
N ARG A 78 -17.30 -5.97 -2.79
CA ARG A 78 -17.64 -5.35 -1.51
C ARG A 78 -17.97 -3.87 -1.74
N PRO A 79 -19.05 -3.34 -1.14
CA PRO A 79 -19.58 -2.01 -1.46
C PRO A 79 -18.47 -0.95 -1.43
N PRO A 80 -18.50 0.02 -2.37
CA PRO A 80 -17.45 1.01 -2.52
C PRO A 80 -17.29 1.77 -1.22
N LYS A 81 -16.19 1.50 -0.50
CA LYS A 81 -15.82 2.31 0.65
C LYS A 81 -15.59 3.72 0.17
N ALA A 82 -16.11 4.70 0.90
CA ALA A 82 -15.84 6.10 0.64
C ALA A 82 -14.32 6.34 0.56
N PRO A 83 -13.84 7.24 -0.32
CA PRO A 83 -12.40 7.49 -0.49
C PRO A 83 -11.70 7.85 0.82
N GLU A 84 -12.37 8.60 1.70
CA GLU A 84 -11.87 8.94 3.03
C GLU A 84 -11.64 7.71 3.92
N GLN A 85 -12.49 6.70 3.82
CA GLN A 85 -12.34 5.46 4.57
C GLN A 85 -11.19 4.61 4.02
N ILE A 86 -10.95 4.67 2.71
CA ILE A 86 -9.79 4.02 2.08
C ILE A 86 -8.50 4.67 2.60
N GLU A 87 -8.42 6.00 2.64
CA GLU A 87 -7.24 6.71 3.16
C GLU A 87 -6.98 6.41 4.64
N ALA A 88 -8.03 6.38 5.47
CA ALA A 88 -7.91 6.01 6.87
C ALA A 88 -7.39 4.57 7.05
N GLU A 89 -7.88 3.63 6.24
CA GLU A 89 -7.39 2.25 6.25
C GLU A 89 -5.96 2.13 5.70
N VAL A 90 -5.61 2.88 4.65
CA VAL A 90 -4.25 2.97 4.12
C VAL A 90 -3.28 3.43 5.22
N SER A 91 -3.63 4.49 5.94
CA SER A 91 -2.80 5.00 7.05
C SER A 91 -2.63 3.96 8.17
N ARG A 92 -3.71 3.23 8.50
CA ARG A 92 -3.63 2.11 9.47
C ARG A 92 -2.70 1.00 8.98
N ILE A 93 -2.81 0.59 7.71
CA ILE A 93 -1.97 -0.46 7.12
C ILE A 93 -0.51 -0.01 7.06
N LYS A 94 -0.21 1.23 6.64
CA LYS A 94 1.15 1.79 6.68
C LYS A 94 1.74 1.74 8.09
N THR A 95 0.97 2.18 9.08
CA THR A 95 1.36 2.14 10.50
C THR A 95 1.60 0.72 10.99
N LEU A 96 0.74 -0.22 10.60
CA LEU A 96 0.85 -1.64 10.96
C LEU A 96 2.11 -2.27 10.37
N ILE A 97 2.40 -2.01 9.09
CA ILE A 97 3.62 -2.50 8.42
C ILE A 97 4.86 -1.91 9.11
N ASN A 98 4.88 -0.60 9.32
CA ASN A 98 6.03 0.08 9.94
C ASN A 98 6.30 -0.46 11.35
N ARG A 99 5.28 -0.50 12.22
CA ARG A 99 5.39 -1.04 13.58
C ARG A 99 5.77 -2.52 13.58
N GLY A 100 5.19 -3.30 12.67
CA GLY A 100 5.45 -4.72 12.49
C GLY A 100 6.91 -4.99 12.17
N ILE A 101 7.44 -4.33 11.14
CA ILE A 101 8.86 -4.45 10.76
C ILE A 101 9.77 -3.96 11.88
N LYS A 102 9.47 -2.80 12.46
CA LYS A 102 10.26 -2.24 13.57
C LYS A 102 10.37 -3.19 14.76
N LYS A 103 9.31 -3.92 15.09
CA LYS A 103 9.31 -4.94 16.15
C LYS A 103 10.23 -6.12 15.83
N LEU A 104 10.38 -6.46 14.55
CA LEU A 104 11.26 -7.53 14.08
C LEU A 104 12.73 -7.10 13.97
N MET A 105 13.02 -5.79 13.97
CA MET A 105 14.37 -5.23 13.93
C MET A 105 15.06 -5.31 15.30
N THR A 106 15.41 -6.52 15.69
CA THR A 106 16.24 -6.79 16.87
C THR A 106 17.72 -6.80 16.50
N TRP A 107 18.59 -6.38 17.42
CA TRP A 107 20.04 -6.45 17.19
C TRP A 107 20.48 -7.90 16.96
N LYS A 108 21.18 -8.13 15.84
CA LYS A 108 21.79 -9.41 15.48
C LYS A 108 23.26 -9.16 15.10
N PRO A 109 24.17 -10.14 15.25
CA PRO A 109 25.56 -9.99 14.80
C PRO A 109 25.67 -9.55 13.34
N ASN A 110 24.79 -10.06 12.48
CA ASN A 110 24.73 -9.73 11.05
C ASN A 110 24.25 -8.29 10.75
N CYS A 111 23.74 -7.55 11.75
CA CYS A 111 23.36 -6.15 11.58
C CYS A 111 24.57 -5.27 11.24
N LYS A 112 25.77 -5.61 11.73
CA LYS A 112 27.02 -4.91 11.40
C LYS A 112 27.33 -4.90 9.90
N TYR A 113 26.90 -5.96 9.20
CA TYR A 113 27.13 -6.14 7.77
C TYR A 113 25.91 -5.82 6.90
N GLY A 114 24.83 -5.28 7.49
CA GLY A 114 23.61 -4.97 6.75
C GLY A 114 22.84 -6.20 6.23
N ARG A 115 23.07 -7.39 6.78
CA ARG A 115 22.54 -8.67 6.26
C ARG A 115 21.50 -9.33 7.17
N ALA A 116 21.08 -8.66 8.25
CA ALA A 116 20.06 -9.23 9.12
C ALA A 116 18.71 -9.25 8.38
N ARG A 117 18.02 -10.40 8.38
CA ARG A 117 16.76 -10.56 7.65
C ARG A 117 15.55 -10.33 8.54
N TYR A 118 14.49 -9.80 7.94
CA TYR A 118 13.16 -9.73 8.52
C TYR A 118 12.12 -10.24 7.52
N ALA A 119 11.01 -10.75 8.05
CA ALA A 119 9.83 -11.13 7.29
C ALA A 119 8.62 -10.80 8.15
N PHE A 120 7.83 -9.84 7.70
CA PHE A 120 6.59 -9.41 8.34
C PHE A 120 5.43 -9.90 7.50
N ASP A 121 4.51 -10.61 8.14
CA ASP A 121 3.27 -11.10 7.52
C ASP A 121 2.09 -10.32 8.11
N GLY A 122 1.13 -9.97 7.27
CA GLY A 122 -0.06 -9.23 7.65
C GLY A 122 -1.23 -9.52 6.72
N VAL A 123 -2.41 -9.01 7.07
CA VAL A 123 -3.64 -9.22 6.29
C VAL A 123 -4.26 -7.89 5.94
N CYS A 124 -4.53 -7.70 4.65
CA CYS A 124 -5.28 -6.59 4.07
C CYS A 124 -6.34 -7.18 3.11
N PRO A 125 -7.58 -7.38 3.60
CA PRO A 125 -8.64 -8.04 2.84
C PRO A 125 -9.07 -7.27 1.59
N ASP A 126 -8.88 -5.95 1.57
CA ASP A 126 -9.29 -5.11 0.46
C ASP A 126 -8.09 -4.78 -0.46
N PRO A 127 -8.03 -5.36 -1.68
CA PRO A 127 -6.88 -5.21 -2.57
C PRO A 127 -6.65 -3.77 -3.04
N ARG A 128 -7.71 -2.95 -3.08
CA ARG A 128 -7.58 -1.52 -3.43
C ARG A 128 -6.90 -0.71 -2.34
N VAL A 129 -7.18 -1.02 -1.07
CA VAL A 129 -6.51 -0.38 0.06
C VAL A 129 -5.02 -0.73 0.00
N PHE A 130 -4.70 -2.00 -0.24
CA PHE A 130 -3.31 -2.42 -0.39
C PHE A 130 -2.62 -1.75 -1.60
N GLY A 131 -3.29 -1.65 -2.74
CA GLY A 131 -2.78 -0.92 -3.90
C GLY A 131 -2.52 0.56 -3.60
N ALA A 132 -3.47 1.22 -2.92
CA ALA A 132 -3.36 2.62 -2.52
C ALA A 132 -2.20 2.89 -1.54
N VAL A 133 -1.84 1.91 -0.68
CA VAL A 133 -0.65 2.02 0.19
C VAL A 133 0.61 2.30 -0.63
N PHE A 134 0.74 1.66 -1.80
CA PHE A 134 1.88 1.79 -2.71
C PHE A 134 1.62 2.77 -3.87
N GLY A 135 0.61 3.62 -3.77
CA GLY A 135 0.28 4.62 -4.80
C GLY A 135 -0.24 4.03 -6.11
N LEU A 136 -0.81 2.82 -6.09
CA LEU A 136 -1.44 2.23 -7.26
C LEU A 136 -2.90 2.71 -7.35
N ASN A 137 -3.31 3.13 -8.56
CA ASN A 137 -4.69 3.53 -8.87
C ASN A 137 -5.62 2.31 -9.06
N GLY A 138 -5.56 1.34 -8.16
CA GLY A 138 -6.31 0.10 -8.27
C GLY A 138 -5.71 -1.06 -7.49
N PRO A 139 -6.31 -2.27 -7.60
CA PRO A 139 -5.75 -3.47 -7.00
C PRO A 139 -4.36 -3.79 -7.59
N PRO A 140 -3.43 -4.34 -6.81
CA PRO A 140 -2.12 -4.74 -7.31
C PRO A 140 -2.27 -5.83 -8.38
N THR A 141 -1.67 -5.60 -9.55
CA THR A 141 -1.66 -6.54 -10.68
C THR A 141 -0.63 -7.66 -10.52
N TRP A 142 0.22 -7.59 -9.49
CA TRP A 142 1.34 -8.48 -9.26
C TRP A 142 1.15 -9.28 -7.96
N ARG A 143 1.66 -10.52 -7.96
CA ARG A 143 1.74 -11.37 -6.75
C ARG A 143 2.94 -11.04 -5.87
N ALA A 144 4.05 -10.62 -6.48
CA ALA A 144 5.25 -10.16 -5.79
C ALA A 144 5.91 -9.02 -6.55
N LYS A 145 6.36 -8.00 -5.84
CA LYS A 145 7.12 -6.88 -6.39
C LYS A 145 8.27 -6.52 -5.47
N LYS A 146 9.39 -6.18 -6.10
CA LYS A 146 10.60 -5.70 -5.42
C LYS A 146 10.57 -4.18 -5.43
N TYR A 147 10.79 -3.59 -4.27
CA TYR A 147 10.95 -2.15 -4.07
C TYR A 147 12.35 -1.89 -3.57
N THR A 148 12.96 -0.77 -3.98
CA THR A 148 14.13 -0.27 -3.27
C THR A 148 13.71 0.17 -1.85
N TYR A 149 14.66 0.22 -0.90
CA TYR A 149 14.32 0.67 0.46
C TYR A 149 13.80 2.12 0.47
N ALA A 150 14.30 2.99 -0.41
CA ALA A 150 13.91 4.39 -0.51
C ALA A 150 12.47 4.56 -1.06
N GLU A 151 12.11 3.81 -2.11
CA GLU A 151 10.73 3.79 -2.61
C GLU A 151 9.78 3.24 -1.56
N PHE A 152 10.18 2.18 -0.85
CA PHE A 152 9.37 1.60 0.21
C PHE A 152 9.12 2.59 1.36
N GLU A 153 10.16 3.29 1.81
CA GLU A 153 10.06 4.33 2.86
C GLU A 153 9.23 5.53 2.39
N THR A 154 9.23 5.87 1.09
CA THR A 154 8.37 6.93 0.52
C THR A 154 6.88 6.57 0.63
N HIS A 155 6.53 5.30 0.42
CA HIS A 155 5.14 4.84 0.49
C HIS A 155 4.67 4.57 1.92
N VAL A 156 5.46 3.83 2.71
CA VAL A 156 5.06 3.30 4.03
C VAL A 156 5.49 4.21 5.19
N GLY A 157 6.45 5.11 4.94
CA GLY A 157 7.11 5.92 5.94
C GLY A 157 8.45 5.33 6.37
N GLU A 158 9.28 6.15 7.01
CA GLU A 158 10.62 5.79 7.47
C GLU A 158 10.57 4.66 8.51
N VAL A 159 11.33 3.59 8.28
CA VAL A 159 11.37 2.41 9.15
C VAL A 159 12.71 2.36 9.89
N GLU A 160 12.70 2.85 11.13
CA GLU A 160 13.88 2.83 12.01
C GLU A 160 13.63 2.03 13.30
N GLY A 161 14.54 1.10 13.58
CA GLY A 161 14.67 0.39 14.85
C GLY A 161 15.76 1.01 15.75
N ARG A 162 15.67 0.79 17.06
CA ARG A 162 16.68 1.28 18.01
C ARG A 162 17.28 0.12 18.80
N ALA A 163 18.60 0.01 18.77
CA ALA A 163 19.39 -0.84 19.66
C ALA A 163 20.15 0.04 20.67
N ARG A 164 20.75 -0.56 21.71
CA ARG A 164 21.40 0.17 22.82
C ARG A 164 22.36 1.28 22.36
N TYR A 165 23.16 1.01 21.33
CA TYR A 165 24.19 1.92 20.81
C TYR A 165 24.11 2.13 19.30
N SER A 166 23.01 1.73 18.67
CA SER A 166 22.93 1.69 17.20
C SER A 166 21.50 1.96 16.74
N ARG A 167 21.38 2.60 15.57
CA ARG A 167 20.11 2.75 14.85
C ARG A 167 20.06 1.69 13.76
N LEU A 168 18.96 0.97 13.71
CA LEU A 168 18.74 -0.09 12.73
C LEU A 168 17.88 0.46 11.60
N VAL A 169 18.34 0.30 10.37
CA VAL A 169 17.67 0.80 9.15
C VAL A 169 17.60 -0.29 8.09
N LEU A 170 16.70 -0.13 7.13
CA LEU A 170 16.63 -1.03 5.97
C LEU A 170 17.90 -0.89 5.12
N THR A 171 18.50 -1.99 4.69
CA THR A 171 19.80 -1.96 3.99
C THR A 171 19.73 -2.48 2.56
N SER A 172 18.70 -3.27 2.25
CA SER A 172 18.50 -3.87 0.94
C SER A 172 17.12 -3.56 0.41
N ASP A 173 16.91 -3.91 -0.85
CA ASP A 173 15.58 -3.98 -1.46
C ASP A 173 14.60 -4.81 -0.61
N VAL A 174 13.35 -4.40 -0.67
CA VAL A 174 12.21 -4.96 0.05
C VAL A 174 11.36 -5.74 -0.95
N ASN A 175 11.09 -7.01 -0.64
CA ASN A 175 10.19 -7.85 -1.40
C ASN A 175 8.81 -7.82 -0.74
N VAL A 176 7.82 -7.32 -1.47
CA VAL A 176 6.43 -7.25 -1.08
C VAL A 176 5.65 -8.30 -1.87
N ARG A 177 4.96 -9.19 -1.18
CA ARG A 177 4.04 -10.17 -1.77
C ARG A 177 2.63 -9.89 -1.30
N TYR A 178 1.66 -10.08 -2.19
CA TYR A 178 0.25 -9.89 -1.90
C TYR A 178 -0.57 -10.99 -2.58
N ASN A 179 -1.49 -11.58 -1.82
CA ASN A 179 -2.45 -12.53 -2.34
C ASN A 179 -3.84 -11.87 -2.40
N PRO A 180 -4.39 -11.58 -3.59
CA PRO A 180 -5.69 -10.91 -3.73
C PRO A 180 -6.88 -11.78 -3.28
N GLU A 181 -6.74 -13.10 -3.23
CA GLU A 181 -7.83 -14.02 -2.87
C GLU A 181 -8.06 -14.08 -1.35
N THR A 182 -6.98 -13.99 -0.58
CA THR A 182 -6.97 -14.13 0.89
C THR A 182 -6.77 -12.78 1.59
N GLY A 183 -6.20 -11.80 0.89
CA GLY A 183 -5.76 -10.53 1.45
C GLY A 183 -4.45 -10.62 2.22
N GLU A 184 -3.79 -11.77 2.26
CA GLU A 184 -2.54 -11.93 2.97
C GLU A 184 -1.38 -11.25 2.23
N PHE A 185 -0.51 -10.58 2.98
CA PHE A 185 0.68 -9.95 2.44
C PHE A 185 1.92 -10.25 3.27
N LYS A 186 3.06 -10.30 2.58
CA LYS A 186 4.37 -10.55 3.19
C LYS A 186 5.36 -9.49 2.74
N VAL A 187 5.98 -8.82 3.70
CA VAL A 187 7.07 -7.87 3.47
C VAL A 187 8.35 -8.45 4.03
N SER A 188 9.35 -8.64 3.17
CA SER A 188 10.62 -9.24 3.55
C SER A 188 11.79 -8.42 3.03
N GLY A 189 12.89 -8.42 3.76
CA GLY A 189 14.07 -7.66 3.37
C GLY A 189 15.23 -7.85 4.32
N SER A 190 16.19 -6.94 4.24
CA SER A 190 17.35 -6.90 5.14
C SER A 190 17.44 -5.55 5.84
N TYR A 191 17.99 -5.59 7.05
CA TYR A 191 18.29 -4.44 7.87
C TYR A 191 19.68 -4.56 8.49
N GLY A 192 20.17 -3.45 9.00
CA GLY A 192 21.44 -3.40 9.71
C GLY A 192 21.68 -2.06 10.36
N ASP A 193 22.90 -1.88 10.85
CA ASP A 193 23.35 -0.65 11.45
C ASP A 193 23.32 0.50 10.43
N LEU A 194 22.83 1.67 10.84
CA LEU A 194 22.92 2.89 10.05
C LEU A 194 24.35 3.20 9.60
N GLN A 195 25.36 2.90 10.43
CA GLN A 195 26.77 3.08 10.05
C GLN A 195 27.14 2.29 8.79
N TRP A 196 26.54 1.12 8.59
CA TRP A 196 26.78 0.32 7.39
C TRP A 196 26.33 1.03 6.10
N ARG A 197 25.23 1.80 6.13
CA ARG A 197 24.77 2.58 4.94
C ARG A 197 25.84 3.58 4.51
N TYR A 198 26.55 4.21 5.46
CA TYR A 198 27.62 5.16 5.16
C TYR A 198 28.84 4.46 4.56
N THR A 199 29.31 3.39 5.19
CA THR A 199 30.50 2.66 4.72
C THR A 199 30.31 2.09 3.32
N GLN A 200 29.09 1.63 3.00
CA GLN A 200 28.77 1.07 1.70
C GLN A 200 28.68 2.13 0.60
N ARG A 201 28.13 3.32 0.89
CA ARG A 201 28.15 4.46 -0.03
C ARG A 201 29.57 4.90 -0.36
N ASP A 202 30.43 5.01 0.66
CA ASP A 202 31.82 5.43 0.48
C ASP A 202 32.61 4.43 -0.37
N LEU A 203 32.41 3.13 -0.15
CA LEU A 203 33.00 2.07 -0.97
C LEU A 203 32.53 2.13 -2.43
N GLN A 204 31.25 2.41 -2.67
CA GLN A 204 30.70 2.49 -4.02
C GLN A 204 31.23 3.71 -4.79
N LEU A 205 31.37 4.86 -4.13
CA LEU A 205 32.01 6.06 -4.69
C LEU A 205 33.50 5.83 -4.98
N GLN A 206 34.19 5.10 -4.10
CA GLN A 206 35.60 4.79 -4.30
C GLN A 206 35.82 3.80 -5.46
N GLN A 207 34.91 2.83 -5.66
CA GLN A 207 34.94 1.94 -6.82
C GLN A 207 34.62 2.68 -8.13
N SER A 208 33.62 3.57 -8.15
CA SER A 208 33.30 4.36 -9.34
C SER A 208 34.46 5.26 -9.78
N MET A 209 35.20 5.85 -8.81
CA MET A 209 36.42 6.61 -9.09
C MET A 209 37.57 5.75 -9.62
N ARG A 210 37.68 4.48 -9.22
CA ARG A 210 38.71 3.56 -9.76
C ARG A 210 38.39 3.09 -11.17
N THR A 211 37.10 2.88 -11.49
CA THR A 211 36.68 2.49 -12.85
C THR A 211 36.78 3.62 -13.87
N SER A 212 36.62 4.88 -13.47
CA SER A 212 36.76 6.03 -14.39
C SER A 212 38.20 6.32 -14.79
N VAL A 213 39.19 5.95 -13.96
CA VAL A 213 40.62 6.17 -14.25
C VAL A 213 41.16 5.14 -15.26
N ASN A 214 40.52 3.96 -15.39
CA ASN A 214 41.02 2.86 -16.21
C ASN A 214 40.50 2.83 -17.67
N MET A 215 39.72 3.83 -18.09
CA MET A 215 39.14 3.94 -19.45
C MET A 215 39.80 5.02 -20.32
N GLY A 216 40.86 5.69 -19.85
CA GLY A 216 41.49 6.82 -20.53
C GLY A 216 42.86 6.56 -21.20
N GLY A 217 43.34 5.31 -21.22
CA GLY A 217 44.69 4.96 -21.69
C GLY A 217 44.72 4.18 -22.99
N GLY A 218 43.97 4.59 -24.01
CA GLY A 218 44.13 4.09 -25.38
C GLY A 218 45.23 4.88 -26.07
N LEU A 219 46.48 4.41 -25.93
CA LEU A 219 47.64 4.92 -26.65
C LEU A 219 47.38 4.73 -28.15
N VAL A 220 47.41 5.84 -28.89
CA VAL A 220 47.32 5.86 -30.35
C VAL A 220 48.72 5.47 -30.84
N ASP A 221 48.91 4.24 -31.30
CA ASP A 221 50.13 3.87 -32.01
C ASP A 221 50.12 4.61 -33.36
N GLN A 222 51.06 5.55 -33.46
CA GLN A 222 51.32 6.41 -34.60
C GLN A 222 52.56 5.81 -35.27
N ASP A 223 52.35 4.90 -36.21
CA ASP A 223 53.42 4.38 -37.07
C ASP A 223 53.71 5.40 -38.19
N ASP A 224 54.71 6.23 -37.96
CA ASP A 224 55.42 7.03 -38.96
C ASP A 224 56.54 6.18 -39.60
N SER A 225 56.45 6.02 -40.93
CA SER A 225 57.48 6.00 -41.98
C SER A 225 58.86 5.33 -41.75
N GLU A 226 59.20 4.36 -42.62
CA GLU A 226 60.10 4.51 -43.78
C GLU A 226 60.01 3.30 -44.75
#